data_AF-A0A1Z1WKV2-F1
#
_entry.id   AF-A0A1Z1WKV2-F1
#
_cell.length_a   1.000
_cell.length_b   1.000
_cell.length_c   1.000
_cell.angle_alpha   90.00
_cell.angle_beta   90.00
_cell.angle_gamma   90.00
#
_symmetry.space_group_name_H-M   'P 1'
#
loop_
_entity.id
_entity.type
_entity.pdbx_description
1 polymer ?
#
loop_
_entity_poly.entity_id
_entity_poly.type
_entity_poly.pdbx_seq_one_letter_code
_entity_poly.pdbx_strand_id
1 'polypeptide(L)'
;MIASIIAVAATLVVWSLLAEKFEEWRFTAPVVVVVAGVLVGLTVRDSVGETLNTHAALRAAEVTLAVLLFVDAADVRGGMFGRHPGVALRVLLIGLPLSLGLAVGVGAWLLPGVGWPLLLVIACVVVPSKPLSSCAAGVKCAGQQGW
;
A
#
# COMPACT_ATOMS: atom_id res chain seq x y z
N MET A 1 -24.97 -8.09 -24.38
CA MET A 1 -23.75 -8.91 -24.51
C MET A 1 -22.60 -8.13 -25.16
N ILE A 2 -22.77 -7.60 -26.37
CA ILE A 2 -21.73 -6.81 -27.08
C ILE A 2 -21.37 -5.51 -26.33
N ALA A 3 -22.36 -4.79 -25.80
CA ALA A 3 -22.14 -3.55 -25.04
C ALA A 3 -21.26 -3.75 -23.79
N SER A 4 -21.41 -4.87 -23.08
CA SER A 4 -20.59 -5.19 -21.89
C SER A 4 -19.14 -5.48 -22.27
N ILE A 5 -18.91 -6.15 -23.40
CA ILE A 5 -17.56 -6.42 -23.91
C ILE A 5 -16.88 -5.12 -24.32
N ILE A 6 -17.61 -4.21 -24.99
CA ILE A 6 -17.10 -2.89 -25.37
C ILE A 6 -16.75 -2.05 -24.14
N ALA A 7 -17.60 -2.08 -23.10
CA ALA A 7 -17.33 -1.36 -21.85
C ALA A 7 -16.08 -1.88 -21.13
N VAL A 8 -15.90 -3.21 -21.05
CA VAL A 8 -14.71 -3.82 -20.43
C VAL A 8 -13.45 -3.53 -21.26
N ALA A 9 -13.52 -3.65 -22.60
CA ALA A 9 -12.40 -3.34 -23.48
C ALA A 9 -12.00 -1.86 -23.40
N ALA A 10 -12.97 -0.94 -23.38
CA ALA A 10 -12.70 0.48 -23.21
C ALA A 10 -12.01 0.78 -21.87
N THR A 11 -12.47 0.18 -20.77
CA THR A 11 -11.82 0.28 -19.46
C THR A 11 -10.39 -0.24 -19.49
N LEU A 12 -10.13 -1.40 -20.10
CA LEU A 12 -8.79 -1.99 -20.19
C LEU A 12 -7.85 -1.14 -21.06
N VAL A 13 -8.35 -0.55 -22.14
CA VAL A 13 -7.59 0.35 -23.01
C VAL A 13 -7.26 1.65 -22.29
N VAL A 14 -8.23 2.26 -21.59
CA VAL A 14 -8.00 3.44 -20.76
C VAL A 14 -6.98 3.12 -19.66
N TRP A 15 -7.09 1.96 -19.01
CA TRP A 15 -6.14 1.51 -18.00
C TRP A 15 -4.73 1.30 -18.55
N SER A 16 -4.61 0.71 -19.74
CA SER A 16 -3.31 0.47 -20.39
C SER A 16 -2.64 1.76 -20.85
N LEU A 17 -3.41 2.72 -21.35
CA LEU A 17 -2.92 4.05 -21.74
C LEU A 17 -2.51 4.90 -20.53
N LEU A 18 -3.19 4.73 -19.40
CA LEU A 18 -2.80 5.37 -18.15
C LEU A 18 -1.55 4.71 -17.54
N ALA A 19 -1.32 3.42 -17.77
CA ALA A 19 -0.17 2.70 -17.21
C ALA A 19 1.18 3.22 -17.74
N GLU A 20 1.30 3.52 -19.04
CA GLU A 20 2.54 4.06 -19.63
C GLU A 20 2.79 5.54 -19.27
N LYS A 21 1.73 6.35 -19.14
CA LYS A 21 1.88 7.79 -18.84
C LYS A 21 2.42 8.07 -17.43
N PHE A 22 2.45 7.06 -16.55
CA PHE A 22 2.90 7.20 -15.16
C PHE A 22 4.39 6.95 -14.99
N GLU A 23 5.09 6.51 -16.04
CA GLU A 23 6.51 6.17 -15.96
C GLU A 23 7.41 7.43 -15.95
N GLU A 24 6.90 8.58 -16.40
CA GLU A 24 7.68 9.82 -16.51
C GLU A 24 7.52 10.80 -15.33
N TRP A 25 6.51 10.62 -14.48
CA TRP A 25 6.30 11.49 -13.31
C TRP A 25 6.70 10.75 -12.03
N ARG A 26 7.56 11.36 -11.21
CA ARG A 26 7.95 10.88 -9.87
C ARG A 26 6.78 10.75 -8.88
N PHE A 27 5.53 10.84 -9.34
CA PHE A 27 4.35 10.53 -8.57
C PHE A 27 4.22 9.00 -8.45
N THR A 28 4.36 8.50 -7.23
CA THR A 28 4.15 7.09 -6.91
C THR A 28 2.77 6.66 -7.43
N ALA A 29 2.72 5.64 -8.29
CA ALA A 29 1.50 5.16 -8.96
C ALA A 29 0.22 5.09 -8.08
N PRO A 30 0.27 4.71 -6.79
CA PRO A 30 -0.87 4.78 -5.87
C PRO A 30 -1.52 6.17 -5.76
N VAL A 31 -0.74 7.25 -5.75
CA VAL A 31 -1.25 8.62 -5.56
C VAL A 31 -2.15 9.02 -6.73
N VAL A 32 -1.72 8.73 -7.95
CA VAL A 32 -2.48 9.12 -9.14
C VAL A 32 -3.74 8.26 -9.28
N VAL A 33 -3.71 6.97 -8.91
CA VAL A 33 -4.92 6.12 -8.83
C VAL A 33 -5.92 6.68 -7.81
N VAL A 34 -5.45 7.13 -6.64
CA VAL A 34 -6.31 7.77 -5.63
C VAL A 34 -6.91 9.07 -6.17
N VAL A 35 -6.11 9.93 -6.80
CA VAL A 35 -6.60 11.19 -7.39
C VAL A 35 -7.62 10.93 -8.49
N ALA A 36 -7.37 9.96 -9.37
CA ALA A 36 -8.32 9.55 -10.41
C ALA A 36 -9.63 9.02 -9.79
N GLY A 37 -9.54 8.19 -8.76
CA GLY A 37 -10.70 7.68 -8.02
C GLY A 37 -11.53 8.80 -7.38
N VAL A 38 -10.87 9.80 -6.79
CA VAL A 38 -11.54 11.00 -6.24
C VAL A 38 -12.22 11.78 -7.37
N LEU A 39 -11.54 12.01 -8.50
CA LEU A 39 -12.11 12.74 -9.64
C LEU A 39 -13.38 12.06 -10.17
N VAL A 40 -13.33 10.74 -10.36
CA VAL A 40 -14.46 9.93 -10.82
C VAL A 40 -15.58 9.89 -9.78
N GLY A 41 -15.24 9.77 -8.50
CA GLY A 41 -16.24 9.79 -7.42
C GLY A 41 -16.99 11.11 -7.30
N LEU A 42 -16.33 12.24 -7.61
CA LEU A 42 -16.95 13.57 -7.57
C LEU A 42 -17.80 13.89 -8.81
N THR A 43 -17.58 13.24 -9.95
CA THR A 43 -18.36 13.44 -11.19
C THR A 43 -19.58 12.54 -11.28
N VAL A 44 -19.56 11.34 -10.68
CA VAL A 44 -20.65 10.35 -10.73
C VAL A 44 -21.48 10.39 -9.43
N ARG A 45 -22.01 11.56 -9.04
CA ARG A 45 -22.67 11.73 -7.72
C ARG A 45 -24.01 10.98 -7.57
N ASP A 46 -24.68 10.65 -8.67
CA ASP A 46 -26.06 10.13 -8.65
C ASP A 46 -26.22 8.60 -8.60
N SER A 47 -25.12 7.82 -8.62
CA SER A 47 -25.21 6.34 -8.58
C SER A 47 -24.13 5.66 -7.73
N VAL A 48 -23.30 6.44 -7.04
CA VAL A 48 -22.19 5.93 -6.22
C VAL A 48 -22.68 5.32 -4.90
N GLY A 49 -23.79 5.80 -4.35
CA GLY A 49 -24.36 5.26 -3.10
C GLY A 49 -24.88 3.83 -3.19
N GLU A 50 -25.40 3.42 -4.36
CA GLU A 50 -25.99 2.09 -4.56
C GLU A 50 -24.96 1.05 -5.07
N THR A 51 -23.84 1.51 -5.64
CA THR A 51 -22.79 0.65 -6.24
C THR A 51 -21.49 0.59 -5.44
N LEU A 52 -21.25 1.49 -4.46
CA LEU A 52 -20.30 1.26 -3.37
C LEU A 52 -20.84 0.17 -2.44
N ASN A 53 -21.03 -1.02 -3.00
CA ASN A 53 -21.21 -2.23 -2.23
C ASN A 53 -19.93 -2.40 -1.41
N THR A 54 -20.01 -2.06 -0.13
CA THR A 54 -19.00 -2.39 0.88
C THR A 54 -18.54 -3.84 0.74
N HIS A 55 -19.44 -4.75 0.33
CA HIS A 55 -19.10 -6.12 -0.03
C HIS A 55 -18.17 -6.26 -1.24
N ALA A 56 -18.44 -5.60 -2.36
CA ALA A 56 -17.58 -5.68 -3.55
C ALA A 56 -16.21 -5.04 -3.30
N ALA A 57 -16.18 -3.89 -2.62
CA ALA A 57 -14.95 -3.21 -2.23
C ALA A 57 -14.12 -4.06 -1.25
N LEU A 58 -14.77 -4.66 -0.25
CA LEU A 58 -14.11 -5.57 0.70
C LEU A 58 -13.55 -6.79 -0.02
N ARG A 59 -14.31 -7.42 -0.92
CA ARG A 59 -13.84 -8.56 -1.71
C ARG A 59 -12.63 -8.20 -2.57
N ALA A 60 -12.64 -7.05 -3.22
CA ALA A 60 -11.50 -6.57 -3.98
C ALA A 60 -10.27 -6.38 -3.06
N ALA A 61 -10.46 -5.74 -1.90
CA ALA A 61 -9.40 -5.54 -0.92
C ALA A 61 -8.84 -6.87 -0.37
N GLU A 62 -9.69 -7.85 -0.07
CA GLU A 62 -9.28 -9.20 0.35
C GLU A 62 -8.40 -9.87 -0.69
N VAL A 63 -8.81 -9.85 -1.97
CA VAL A 63 -8.05 -10.45 -3.07
C VAL A 63 -6.72 -9.70 -3.28
N THR A 64 -6.74 -8.37 -3.28
CA THR A 64 -5.52 -7.57 -3.39
C THR A 64 -4.57 -7.81 -2.21
N LEU A 65 -5.07 -7.85 -0.97
CA LEU A 65 -4.27 -8.18 0.21
C LEU A 65 -3.70 -9.59 0.14
N ALA A 66 -4.48 -10.58 -0.31
CA ALA A 66 -3.99 -11.94 -0.48
C ALA A 66 -2.84 -12.02 -1.50
N VAL A 67 -2.98 -11.33 -2.64
CA VAL A 67 -1.92 -11.26 -3.66
C VAL A 67 -0.69 -10.52 -3.12
N LEU A 68 -0.86 -9.38 -2.46
CA LEU A 68 0.24 -8.61 -1.87
C LEU A 68 0.97 -9.40 -0.77
N LEU A 69 0.24 -10.10 0.10
CA LEU A 69 0.81 -10.98 1.13
C LEU A 69 1.53 -12.17 0.50
N PHE A 70 1.02 -12.72 -0.60
CA PHE A 70 1.68 -13.80 -1.31
C PHE A 70 3.00 -13.34 -1.96
N VAL A 71 3.00 -12.19 -2.64
CA VAL A 71 4.20 -11.60 -3.24
C VAL A 71 5.26 -11.30 -2.18
N ASP A 72 4.84 -10.71 -1.05
CA ASP A 72 5.74 -10.42 0.08
C ASP A 72 6.34 -11.71 0.67
N ALA A 73 5.51 -12.74 0.88
CA ALA A 73 5.99 -14.05 1.35
C ALA A 73 6.89 -14.77 0.33
N ALA A 74 6.66 -14.57 -0.97
CA ALA A 74 7.48 -15.15 -2.04
C ALA A 74 8.86 -14.49 -2.13
N ASP A 75 8.94 -13.17 -1.94
CA ASP A 75 10.21 -12.41 -1.92
C ASP A 75 11.09 -12.82 -0.73
N VAL A 76 10.47 -13.11 0.42
CA VAL A 76 11.15 -13.54 1.65
C VAL A 76 11.84 -14.91 1.53
N ARG A 77 11.47 -15.75 0.56
CA ARG A 77 12.08 -17.08 0.35
C ARG A 77 13.54 -17.04 -0.13
N GLY A 78 14.05 -15.88 -0.56
CA GLY A 78 15.46 -15.70 -0.94
C GLY A 78 16.46 -15.67 0.22
N GLY A 79 16.00 -15.86 1.47
CA GLY A 79 16.84 -15.86 2.66
C GLY A 79 16.68 -14.55 3.46
N MET A 80 15.58 -14.45 4.21
CA MET A 80 15.29 -13.38 5.18
C MET A 80 16.45 -13.12 6.17
N PHE A 81 17.31 -14.13 6.34
CA PHE A 81 18.54 -14.11 7.11
C PHE A 81 19.77 -14.11 6.21
N GLY A 82 19.92 -13.06 5.42
CA GLY A 82 21.24 -12.63 4.99
C GLY A 82 22.21 -12.53 6.19
N ARG A 83 23.50 -12.34 5.90
CA ARG A 83 24.69 -12.47 6.80
C ARG A 83 24.56 -12.06 8.29
N HIS A 84 23.56 -11.26 8.69
CA HIS A 84 23.27 -10.87 10.08
C HIS A 84 21.80 -11.01 10.49
N PRO A 85 21.36 -12.24 10.85
CA PRO A 85 20.01 -12.51 11.34
C PRO A 85 19.57 -11.68 12.54
N GLY A 86 20.47 -11.50 13.52
CA GLY A 86 20.13 -10.84 14.78
C GLY A 86 19.73 -9.36 14.62
N VAL A 87 20.22 -8.68 13.58
CA VAL A 87 19.91 -7.25 13.36
C VAL A 87 18.49 -7.09 12.80
N ALA A 88 18.12 -7.89 11.79
CA ALA A 88 16.77 -7.88 11.24
C ALA A 88 15.72 -8.24 12.32
N LEU A 89 16.02 -9.22 13.17
CA LEU A 89 15.12 -9.63 14.24
C LEU A 89 14.99 -8.56 15.34
N ARG A 90 16.09 -7.87 15.70
CA ARG A 90 16.03 -6.73 16.64
C ARG A 90 15.24 -5.57 16.08
N VAL A 91 15.41 -5.24 14.80
CA VAL A 91 14.62 -4.16 14.16
C VAL A 91 13.14 -4.55 14.06
N LEU A 92 12.82 -5.82 13.79
CA LEU A 92 11.43 -6.26 13.77
C LEU A 92 10.80 -6.26 15.18
N LEU A 93 11.51 -6.78 16.19
CA LEU A 93 11.00 -6.88 17.56
C LEU A 93 11.04 -5.56 18.32
N ILE A 94 11.92 -4.61 17.98
CA ILE A 94 12.07 -3.32 18.68
C ILE A 94 11.51 -2.18 17.84
N GLY A 95 11.78 -2.16 16.53
CA GLY A 95 11.31 -1.11 15.63
C GLY A 95 9.80 -1.13 15.44
N LEU A 96 9.18 -2.32 15.32
CA LEU A 96 7.72 -2.45 15.18
C LEU A 96 6.97 -1.92 16.42
N PRO A 97 7.25 -2.34 17.67
CA PRO A 97 6.53 -1.81 18.82
C PRO A 97 6.86 -0.35 19.09
N LEU A 98 8.09 0.11 18.80
CA LEU A 98 8.44 1.52 18.94
C LEU A 98 7.64 2.40 17.97
N SER A 99 7.51 1.96 16.70
CA SER A 99 6.72 2.65 15.69
C SER A 99 5.23 2.66 16.04
N LEU A 100 4.72 1.54 16.59
CA LEU A 100 3.34 1.44 17.07
C LEU A 100 3.09 2.39 18.25
N GLY A 101 4.01 2.45 19.21
CA GLY A 101 3.93 3.36 20.34
C GLY A 101 3.95 4.83 19.92
N LEU A 102 4.81 5.19 18.97
CA LEU A 102 4.84 6.53 18.37
C LEU A 102 3.53 6.87 17.65
N ALA A 103 3.00 5.95 16.85
CA ALA A 103 1.73 6.15 16.15
C ALA A 103 0.55 6.35 17.13
N VAL A 104 0.50 5.57 18.21
CA VAL A 104 -0.50 5.74 19.28
C VAL A 104 -0.31 7.08 19.99
N GLY A 105 0.92 7.48 20.31
CA GLY A 105 1.21 8.76 20.94
C GLY A 105 0.78 9.96 20.10
N VAL A 106 1.08 9.94 18.81
CA VAL A 106 0.62 10.96 17.84
C VAL A 106 -0.90 10.91 17.70
N GLY A 107 -1.50 9.72 17.61
CA GLY A 107 -2.95 9.55 17.54
C GLY A 107 -3.69 10.10 18.75
N ALA A 108 -3.14 9.89 19.96
CA ALA A 108 -3.70 10.41 21.21
C ALA A 108 -3.61 11.93 21.29
N TRP A 109 -2.54 12.51 20.74
CA TRP A 109 -2.38 13.96 20.68
C TRP A 109 -3.32 14.61 19.67
N LEU A 110 -3.52 13.99 18.51
CA LEU A 110 -4.35 14.53 17.43
C LEU A 110 -5.86 14.33 17.68
N LEU A 111 -6.26 13.24 18.34
CA LEU A 111 -7.66 12.95 18.68
C LEU A 111 -7.85 12.76 20.20
N PRO A 112 -7.94 13.85 20.98
CA PRO A 112 -8.21 13.75 22.41
C PRO A 112 -9.65 13.27 22.65
N GLY A 113 -9.83 12.09 23.26
CA GLY A 113 -11.13 11.56 23.69
C GLY A 113 -11.58 10.25 23.03
N VAL A 114 -10.83 9.71 22.07
CA VAL A 114 -11.07 8.38 21.51
C VAL A 114 -10.50 7.27 22.41
N GLY A 115 -11.24 6.17 22.53
CA GLY A 115 -10.84 5.03 23.35
C GLY A 115 -9.55 4.39 22.85
N TRP A 116 -8.69 3.97 23.79
CA TRP A 116 -7.41 3.30 23.50
C TRP A 116 -7.48 2.17 22.44
N PRO A 117 -8.53 1.33 22.39
CA PRO A 117 -8.64 0.30 21.35
C PRO A 117 -8.72 0.86 19.93
N LEU A 118 -9.39 1.99 19.72
CA LEU A 118 -9.55 2.59 18.40
C LEU A 118 -8.23 3.20 17.91
N LEU A 119 -7.46 3.82 18.81
CA LEU A 119 -6.12 4.30 18.47
C LEU A 119 -5.20 3.16 18.04
N LEU A 120 -5.26 2.02 18.72
CA LEU A 120 -4.48 0.84 18.36
C LEU A 120 -4.83 0.34 16.96
N VAL A 121 -6.12 0.30 16.61
CA VAL A 121 -6.57 -0.11 15.26
C VAL A 121 -6.02 0.85 14.21
N ILE A 122 -6.15 2.16 14.43
CA ILE A 122 -5.63 3.18 13.50
C ILE A 122 -4.12 3.06 13.38
N ALA A 123 -3.41 2.90 14.49
CA ALA A 123 -1.96 2.71 14.50
C ALA A 123 -1.55 1.48 13.69
N CYS A 124 -2.23 0.34 13.85
CA CYS A 124 -1.96 -0.87 13.05
C CYS A 124 -2.14 -0.64 11.55
N VAL A 125 -3.13 0.14 11.14
CA VAL A 125 -3.39 0.45 9.72
C VAL A 125 -2.35 1.43 9.14
N VAL A 126 -1.81 2.34 9.96
CA VAL A 126 -0.86 3.39 9.54
C VAL A 126 0.59 2.95 9.59
N VAL A 127 0.92 1.93 10.39
CA VAL A 127 2.30 1.47 10.58
C VAL A 127 2.87 0.56 9.48
N PRO A 128 2.15 0.05 8.44
CA PRO A 128 2.49 -1.22 7.79
C PRO A 128 3.95 -1.24 7.33
N SER A 129 4.76 -1.99 8.07
CA SER A 129 6.19 -2.08 7.91
C SER A 129 6.49 -3.12 6.84
N LYS A 130 6.48 -2.68 5.58
CA LYS A 130 7.19 -3.44 4.55
C LYS A 130 8.69 -3.36 4.89
N PRO A 131 9.40 -4.50 5.05
CA PRO A 131 10.84 -4.45 5.26
C PRO A 131 11.48 -3.66 4.10
N LEU A 132 12.40 -2.76 4.42
CA LEU A 132 13.12 -1.92 3.45
C LEU A 132 13.90 -2.80 2.45
N SER A 133 13.28 -3.24 1.37
CA SER A 133 13.99 -3.67 0.15
C SER A 133 14.72 -2.50 -0.52
N SER A 134 14.38 -1.26 -0.16
CA SER A 134 15.07 -0.04 -0.61
C SER A 134 16.53 0.08 -0.10
N CYS A 135 16.88 -0.52 1.05
CA CYS A 135 18.28 -0.54 1.50
C CYS A 135 19.17 -1.50 0.68
N ALA A 136 18.60 -2.49 -0.02
CA ALA A 136 19.37 -3.34 -0.93
C ALA A 136 19.74 -2.59 -2.23
N ALA A 137 18.93 -1.61 -2.65
CA ALA A 137 19.27 -0.71 -3.76
C ALA A 137 20.32 0.35 -3.35
N GLY A 138 20.26 0.84 -2.11
CA GLY A 138 21.24 1.80 -1.56
C GLY A 138 22.64 1.21 -1.38
N VAL A 139 22.77 -0.04 -0.89
CA VAL A 139 24.08 -0.70 -0.75
C VAL A 139 24.69 -1.07 -2.11
N LYS A 140 23.89 -1.43 -3.11
CA LYS A 140 24.39 -1.62 -4.49
C LYS A 140 24.86 -0.32 -5.13
N CYS A 141 24.22 0.81 -4.83
CA CYS A 141 24.67 2.12 -5.31
C CYS A 141 25.90 2.66 -4.57
N ALA A 142 26.12 2.26 -3.31
CA ALA A 142 27.32 2.64 -2.54
C ALA A 142 28.54 1.75 -2.86
N GLY A 143 28.35 0.52 -3.33
CA GLY A 143 29.43 -0.39 -3.73
C GLY A 143 29.92 -0.22 -5.18
N GLN A 144 29.27 0.61 -6.00
CA GLN A 144 29.60 0.82 -7.41
C GLN A 144 30.10 2.25 -7.72
N GLN A 145 30.44 3.04 -6.69
CA GLN A 145 30.95 4.40 -6.84
C GLN A 145 32.18 4.64 -5.95
N GLY A 146 33.33 4.03 -6.28
CA GLY A 146 34.71 4.38 -5.87
C GLY A 146 34.98 4.41 -4.35
N TRP A 147 35.96 3.70 -3.80
CA TRP A 147 37.35 3.50 -4.22
C TRP A 147 37.83 2.09 -3.89
#